data_AF-A0A1G5HST9-F1
#
_entry.id   AF-A0A1G5HST9-F1
#
_cell.length_a   1.000
_cell.length_b   1.000
_cell.length_c   1.000
_cell.angle_alpha   90.00
_cell.angle_beta   90.00
_cell.angle_gamma   90.00
#
_symmetry.space_group_name_H-M   'P 1'
#
loop_
_entity.id
_entity.type
_entity.pdbx_description
1 polymer ?
#
loop_
_entity_poly.entity_id
_entity_poly.type
_entity_poly.pdbx_seq_one_letter_code
_entity_poly.pdbx_strand_id
1 'polypeptide(L)'
;MKKYVLIVLLFLPGFRVLASPDNSNPNEVIAQLIAETRLINERYGLLLEVKLDELAAINQILAVAVTTEQKVDALIVKDRIMDDIRKLQNENNADISKVRYLKGLQVMRILYEKVLSLDHHFASVRTLNEMNKMSNPNQYPEYDKLKEILKSKRDKKFAVDLTSMLGTNTLVSLVQTFTNMIGSTLTKEEKETEIKNVECILDFTLRMQNDLNTIYFETAYLQSNSEKVKADIENLFKDYTKPIGYAQTLDACRKGDDWEAIGIKMDEYLLKVKNSAGTTQYKMQVNMEFPIDRLLQFITQYNNFIDQAGEFYQKFKIILGSYENEKQCETKLPLEYKKLKADIDIAIEKFNVAYKPVEVNGTKMKEILYGLNEFE
;
A
#
# COMPACT_ATOMS: atom_id res chain seq x y z
N MET A 1 -8.09 44.64 -48.80
CA MET A 1 -7.58 43.32 -49.25
C MET A 1 -7.79 42.33 -48.11
N LYS A 2 -8.71 41.39 -48.29
CA LYS A 2 -9.00 40.32 -47.33
C LYS A 2 -7.79 39.38 -47.26
N LYS A 3 -7.10 39.30 -46.12
CA LYS A 3 -6.16 38.21 -45.85
C LYS A 3 -6.77 37.32 -44.77
N TYR A 4 -7.00 36.09 -45.19
CA TYR A 4 -7.64 35.02 -44.46
C TYR A 4 -6.89 34.74 -43.15
N VAL A 5 -7.63 34.78 -42.03
CA VAL A 5 -7.21 34.20 -40.76
C VAL A 5 -7.24 32.68 -40.96
N LEU A 6 -6.06 32.08 -41.06
CA LEU A 6 -5.90 30.63 -41.06
C LEU A 6 -6.17 30.14 -39.64
N ILE A 7 -7.44 29.79 -39.34
CA ILE A 7 -7.79 29.03 -38.15
C ILE A 7 -7.21 27.63 -38.36
N VAL A 8 -6.01 27.40 -37.82
CA VAL A 8 -5.46 26.07 -37.71
C VAL A 8 -6.28 25.36 -36.63
N LEU A 9 -7.28 24.59 -37.07
CA LEU A 9 -7.89 23.51 -36.31
C LEU A 9 -6.80 22.47 -36.02
N LEU A 10 -6.02 22.71 -34.96
CA LEU A 10 -5.20 21.69 -34.33
C LEU A 10 -6.16 20.74 -33.62
N PHE A 11 -6.54 19.70 -34.36
CA PHE A 11 -7.14 18.48 -33.86
C PHE A 11 -6.53 18.12 -32.50
N LEU A 12 -7.41 17.97 -31.51
CA LEU A 12 -7.10 17.27 -30.26
C LEU A 12 -6.39 15.96 -30.63
N PRO A 13 -5.11 15.73 -30.27
CA PRO A 13 -4.66 14.37 -30.20
C PRO A 13 -5.54 13.74 -29.12
N GLY A 14 -6.29 12.70 -29.49
CA GLY A 14 -7.03 11.88 -28.55
C GLY A 14 -6.06 11.45 -27.46
N PHE A 15 -6.20 12.07 -26.30
CA PHE A 15 -5.41 11.78 -25.13
C PHE A 15 -5.68 10.32 -24.77
N ARG A 16 -4.72 9.43 -25.10
CA ARG A 16 -4.69 8.04 -24.62
C ARG A 16 -4.35 8.03 -23.14
N VAL A 17 -5.18 8.64 -22.30
CA VAL A 17 -4.85 8.85 -20.87
C VAL A 17 -5.04 7.57 -20.04
N LEU A 18 -5.68 6.54 -20.59
CA LEU A 18 -5.95 5.29 -19.86
C LEU A 18 -5.62 4.01 -20.62
N ALA A 19 -5.14 4.10 -21.87
CA ALA A 19 -4.91 2.95 -22.74
C ALA A 19 -3.44 2.50 -22.83
N SER A 20 -2.71 2.48 -21.71
CA SER A 20 -1.51 1.65 -21.60
C SER A 20 -1.87 0.40 -20.79
N PRO A 21 -1.83 -0.81 -21.37
CA PRO A 21 -2.28 -2.03 -20.69
C PRO A 21 -1.39 -2.46 -19.53
N ASP A 22 -0.20 -1.86 -19.37
CA ASP A 22 0.84 -2.41 -18.52
C ASP A 22 1.74 -1.30 -17.96
N ASN A 23 1.30 -0.65 -16.89
CA ASN A 23 2.16 0.17 -16.04
C ASN A 23 2.00 -0.32 -14.61
N SER A 24 2.57 -1.50 -14.31
CA SER A 24 2.70 -1.97 -12.91
C SER A 24 3.69 -1.13 -12.10
N ASN A 25 4.42 -0.22 -12.76
CA ASN A 25 5.51 0.57 -12.18
C ASN A 25 5.08 2.04 -11.98
N PRO A 26 4.99 2.52 -10.72
CA PRO A 26 4.68 3.90 -10.44
C PRO A 26 5.66 4.89 -11.08
N ASN A 27 6.97 4.58 -11.18
CA ASN A 27 7.97 5.48 -11.79
C ASN A 27 7.64 5.81 -13.26
N GLU A 28 7.06 4.87 -14.00
CA GLU A 28 6.65 5.10 -15.39
C GLU A 28 5.45 6.04 -15.45
N VAL A 29 4.53 5.92 -14.50
CA VAL A 29 3.41 6.88 -14.33
C VAL A 29 3.97 8.28 -14.06
N ILE A 30 5.04 8.41 -13.26
CA ILE A 30 5.73 9.70 -13.01
C ILE A 30 6.34 10.24 -14.29
N ALA A 31 7.13 9.43 -15.00
CA ALA A 31 7.81 9.86 -16.21
C ALA A 31 6.80 10.34 -17.26
N GLN A 32 5.68 9.63 -17.41
CA GLN A 32 4.58 10.04 -18.28
C GLN A 32 3.94 11.35 -17.82
N LEU A 33 3.65 11.51 -16.53
CA LEU A 33 3.12 12.76 -16.00
C LEU A 33 4.03 13.95 -16.32
N ILE A 34 5.34 13.82 -16.03
CA ILE A 34 6.32 14.89 -16.27
C ILE A 34 6.34 15.25 -17.76
N ALA A 35 6.40 14.24 -18.63
CA ALA A 35 6.40 14.45 -20.07
C ALA A 35 5.10 15.12 -20.56
N GLU A 36 3.93 14.63 -20.13
CA GLU A 36 2.63 15.19 -20.51
C GLU A 36 2.46 16.63 -20.00
N THR A 37 2.85 16.90 -18.75
CA THR A 37 2.81 18.24 -18.17
C THR A 37 3.73 19.21 -18.91
N ARG A 38 4.94 18.76 -19.29
CA ARG A 38 5.88 19.57 -20.06
C ARG A 38 5.32 19.94 -21.43
N LEU A 39 4.74 18.97 -22.14
CA LEU A 39 4.12 19.19 -23.45
C LEU A 39 2.94 20.17 -23.37
N ILE A 40 2.11 20.07 -22.33
CA ILE A 40 1.00 21.00 -22.10
C ILE A 40 1.54 22.41 -21.84
N ASN A 41 2.52 22.57 -20.96
CA ASN A 41 3.14 23.86 -20.66
C ASN A 41 3.82 24.48 -21.89
N GLU A 42 4.58 23.71 -22.67
CA GLU A 42 5.20 24.18 -23.91
C GLU A 42 4.15 24.70 -24.90
N ARG A 43 3.05 23.95 -25.07
CA ARG A 43 1.95 24.34 -25.96
C ARG A 43 1.29 25.66 -25.53
N TYR A 44 0.92 25.79 -24.26
CA TYR A 44 0.29 27.02 -23.76
C TYR A 44 1.29 28.18 -23.68
N GLY A 45 2.58 27.90 -23.45
CA GLY A 45 3.66 28.88 -23.50
C GLY A 45 3.74 29.59 -24.85
N LEU A 46 3.69 28.83 -25.96
CA LEU A 46 3.66 29.40 -27.31
C LEU A 46 2.42 30.27 -27.56
N LEU A 47 1.25 29.85 -27.09
CA LEU A 47 0.01 30.62 -27.25
C LEU A 47 0.05 31.92 -26.42
N LEU A 48 0.63 31.86 -25.23
CA LEU A 48 0.82 33.03 -24.36
C LEU A 48 1.84 34.01 -24.94
N GLU A 49 2.94 33.53 -25.51
CA GLU A 49 3.95 34.36 -26.17
C GLU A 49 3.33 35.22 -27.29
N VAL A 50 2.52 34.60 -28.16
CA VAL A 50 1.77 35.31 -29.20
C VAL A 50 0.89 36.42 -28.62
N LYS A 51 0.19 36.15 -27.51
CA LYS A 51 -0.68 37.14 -26.86
C LYS A 51 0.10 38.26 -26.16
N LEU A 52 1.27 37.94 -25.61
CA LEU A 52 2.16 38.94 -25.00
C LEU A 52 2.77 39.87 -26.06
N ASP A 53 3.10 39.35 -27.24
CA ASP A 53 3.53 40.17 -28.38
C ASP A 53 2.42 41.08 -28.89
N GLU A 54 1.18 40.56 -29.03
CA GLU A 54 -0.01 41.38 -29.34
C GLU A 54 -0.19 42.50 -28.30
N LEU A 55 -0.04 42.19 -27.01
CA LEU A 55 -0.15 43.15 -25.91
C LEU A 55 0.94 44.23 -25.98
N ALA A 56 2.18 43.85 -26.29
CA ALA A 56 3.30 44.78 -26.45
C ALA A 56 3.05 45.75 -27.62
N ALA A 57 2.56 45.25 -28.75
CA ALA A 57 2.20 46.08 -29.90
C ALA A 57 1.08 47.07 -29.56
N ILE A 58 0.03 46.64 -28.85
CA ILE A 58 -1.04 47.54 -28.41
C ILE A 58 -0.54 48.60 -27.42
N ASN A 59 0.37 48.24 -26.51
CA ASN A 59 0.99 49.21 -25.61
C ASN A 59 1.80 50.27 -26.36
N GLN A 60 2.48 49.91 -27.45
CA GLN A 60 3.15 50.88 -28.32
C GLN A 60 2.14 51.81 -29.02
N ILE A 61 1.03 51.28 -29.54
CA ILE A 61 -0.04 52.08 -30.13
C ILE A 61 -0.61 53.07 -29.10
N LEU A 62 -0.86 52.64 -27.87
CA LEU A 62 -1.33 53.50 -26.78
C LEU A 62 -0.36 54.63 -26.46
N ALA A 63 0.95 54.36 -26.52
CA ALA A 63 1.98 55.35 -26.23
C ALA A 63 2.04 56.48 -27.28
N VAL A 64 1.72 56.17 -28.54
CA VAL A 64 1.77 57.14 -29.66
C VAL A 64 0.39 57.70 -30.05
N ALA A 65 -0.69 57.19 -29.47
CA ALA A 65 -2.06 57.60 -29.78
C ALA A 65 -2.30 59.07 -29.42
N VAL A 66 -2.82 59.83 -30.39
CA VAL A 66 -3.01 61.28 -30.26
C VAL A 66 -4.44 61.62 -29.89
N THR A 67 -5.42 60.89 -30.44
CA THR A 67 -6.85 61.15 -30.19
C THR A 67 -7.39 60.29 -29.04
N THR A 68 -8.43 60.79 -28.37
CA THR A 68 -9.14 60.03 -27.33
C THR A 68 -9.75 58.75 -27.90
N GLU A 69 -10.31 58.80 -29.09
CA GLU A 69 -10.90 57.64 -29.78
C GLU A 69 -9.87 56.52 -29.99
N GLN A 70 -8.69 56.85 -30.53
CA GLN A 70 -7.59 55.89 -30.72
C GLN A 70 -7.15 55.25 -29.40
N LYS A 71 -7.10 56.04 -28.31
CA LYS A 71 -6.74 55.53 -26.98
C LYS A 71 -7.81 54.58 -26.44
N VAL A 72 -9.08 54.94 -26.57
CA VAL A 72 -10.20 54.10 -26.09
C VAL A 72 -10.25 52.78 -26.86
N ASP A 73 -10.14 52.80 -28.19
CA ASP A 73 -10.13 51.59 -29.01
C ASP A 73 -8.97 50.66 -28.63
N ALA A 74 -7.76 51.21 -28.49
CA ALA A 74 -6.60 50.43 -28.10
C ALA A 74 -6.71 49.88 -26.66
N LEU A 75 -7.34 50.61 -25.73
CA LEU A 75 -7.63 50.12 -24.39
C LEU A 75 -8.64 48.95 -24.40
N ILE A 76 -9.67 49.00 -25.24
CA ILE A 76 -10.63 47.89 -25.38
C ILE A 76 -9.93 46.63 -25.91
N VAL A 77 -9.05 46.78 -26.91
CA VAL A 77 -8.28 45.65 -27.44
C VAL A 77 -7.30 45.11 -26.38
N LYS A 78 -6.63 46.00 -25.64
CA LYS A 78 -5.75 45.61 -24.53
C LYS A 78 -6.50 44.78 -23.48
N ASP A 79 -7.68 45.21 -23.08
CA ASP A 79 -8.51 44.51 -22.10
C ASP A 79 -8.88 43.10 -22.58
N ARG A 80 -9.30 42.98 -23.85
CA ARG A 80 -9.57 41.67 -24.48
C ARG A 80 -8.34 40.75 -24.50
N ILE A 81 -7.16 41.28 -24.87
CA ILE A 81 -5.92 40.49 -24.87
C ILE A 81 -5.56 40.03 -23.45
N MET A 82 -5.75 40.90 -22.45
CA MET A 82 -5.52 40.54 -21.04
C MET A 82 -6.46 39.43 -20.57
N ASP A 83 -7.72 39.46 -21.00
CA ASP A 83 -8.68 38.38 -20.71
C ASP A 83 -8.34 37.08 -21.45
N ASP A 84 -7.90 37.14 -22.70
CA ASP A 84 -7.40 35.97 -23.44
C ASP A 84 -6.19 35.34 -22.73
N ILE A 85 -5.24 36.15 -22.24
CA ILE A 85 -4.08 35.68 -21.47
C ILE A 85 -4.53 34.95 -20.20
N ARG A 86 -5.43 35.56 -19.42
CA ARG A 86 -5.97 34.93 -18.20
C ARG A 86 -6.68 33.62 -18.51
N LYS A 87 -7.44 33.58 -19.60
CA LYS A 87 -8.13 32.38 -20.06
C LYS A 87 -7.16 31.26 -20.43
N LEU A 88 -6.12 31.57 -21.20
CA LEU A 88 -5.06 30.60 -21.56
C LEU A 88 -4.33 30.07 -20.33
N GLN A 89 -4.03 30.92 -19.34
CA GLN A 89 -3.41 30.49 -18.07
C GLN A 89 -4.33 29.54 -17.29
N ASN A 90 -5.62 29.84 -17.22
CA ASN A 90 -6.60 28.99 -16.56
C ASN A 90 -6.80 27.65 -17.28
N GLU A 91 -6.80 27.65 -18.61
CA GLU A 91 -6.88 26.44 -19.43
C GLU A 91 -5.63 25.56 -19.28
N ASN A 92 -4.44 26.16 -19.25
CA ASN A 92 -3.19 25.45 -18.95
C ASN A 92 -3.27 24.73 -17.59
N ASN A 93 -3.64 25.47 -16.54
CA ASN A 93 -3.76 24.91 -15.20
C ASN A 93 -4.81 23.78 -15.14
N ALA A 94 -5.97 23.96 -15.76
CA ALA A 94 -7.02 22.94 -15.79
C ALA A 94 -6.57 21.65 -16.48
N ASP A 95 -5.86 21.77 -17.61
CA ASP A 95 -5.34 20.63 -18.35
C ASP A 95 -4.22 19.93 -17.56
N ILE A 96 -3.37 20.65 -16.82
CA ILE A 96 -2.38 20.06 -15.91
C ILE A 96 -3.06 19.33 -14.74
N SER A 97 -4.05 19.95 -14.09
CA SER A 97 -4.81 19.32 -13.00
C SER A 97 -5.50 18.04 -13.46
N LYS A 98 -5.99 17.99 -14.71
CA LYS A 98 -6.52 16.76 -15.32
C LYS A 98 -5.50 15.63 -15.28
N VAL A 99 -4.30 15.89 -15.80
CA VAL A 99 -3.24 14.89 -15.90
C VAL A 99 -2.84 14.42 -14.50
N ARG A 100 -2.63 15.35 -13.56
CA ARG A 100 -2.29 15.01 -12.16
C ARG A 100 -3.33 14.12 -11.49
N TYR A 101 -4.60 14.48 -11.62
CA TYR A 101 -5.70 13.73 -11.03
C TYR A 101 -5.80 12.31 -11.62
N LEU A 102 -5.71 12.17 -12.94
CA LEU A 102 -5.81 10.86 -13.60
C LEU A 102 -4.59 9.98 -13.31
N LYS A 103 -3.38 10.55 -13.23
CA LYS A 103 -2.18 9.83 -12.82
C LYS A 103 -2.22 9.45 -11.33
N GLY A 104 -2.82 10.28 -10.48
CA GLY A 104 -3.10 9.93 -9.08
C GLY A 104 -3.98 8.69 -8.96
N LEU A 105 -5.03 8.57 -9.77
CA LEU A 105 -5.85 7.35 -9.83
C LEU A 105 -5.08 6.11 -10.33
N GLN A 106 -4.15 6.28 -11.27
CA GLN A 106 -3.26 5.19 -11.69
C GLN A 106 -2.34 4.73 -10.56
N VAL A 107 -1.79 5.66 -9.78
CA VAL A 107 -1.01 5.33 -8.57
C VAL A 107 -1.88 4.56 -7.57
N MET A 108 -3.11 5.00 -7.33
CA MET A 108 -4.05 4.30 -6.45
C MET A 108 -4.34 2.88 -6.94
N ARG A 109 -4.54 2.67 -8.24
CA ARG A 109 -4.70 1.35 -8.84
C ARG A 109 -3.51 0.44 -8.53
N ILE A 110 -2.28 0.92 -8.73
CA ILE A 110 -1.07 0.14 -8.46
C ILE A 110 -0.95 -0.20 -6.97
N LEU A 111 -1.18 0.77 -6.09
CA LEU A 111 -1.16 0.55 -4.64
C LEU A 111 -2.21 -0.47 -4.22
N TYR A 112 -3.38 -0.46 -4.83
CA TYR A 112 -4.43 -1.42 -4.54
C TYR A 112 -4.03 -2.85 -4.89
N GLU A 113 -3.36 -3.08 -6.03
CA GLU A 113 -2.81 -4.40 -6.35
C GLU A 113 -1.81 -4.89 -5.30
N LYS A 114 -0.97 -3.97 -4.78
CA LYS A 114 -0.03 -4.29 -3.70
C LYS A 114 -0.75 -4.65 -2.40
N VAL A 115 -1.79 -3.91 -2.04
CA VAL A 115 -2.64 -4.19 -0.88
C VAL A 115 -3.35 -5.54 -1.00
N LEU A 116 -3.84 -5.91 -2.19
CA LEU A 116 -4.41 -7.23 -2.43
C LEU A 116 -3.37 -8.36 -2.32
N SER A 117 -2.13 -8.10 -2.75
CA SER A 117 -1.03 -9.05 -2.57
C SER A 117 -0.65 -9.23 -1.10
N LEU A 118 -0.73 -8.18 -0.28
CA LEU A 118 -0.58 -8.25 1.18
C LEU A 118 -1.72 -9.05 1.82
N ASP A 119 -2.96 -8.81 1.41
CA ASP A 119 -4.14 -9.54 1.88
C ASP A 119 -3.98 -11.05 1.64
N HIS A 120 -3.53 -11.43 0.43
CA HIS A 120 -3.19 -12.82 0.12
C HIS A 120 -2.03 -13.34 0.96
N HIS A 121 -0.98 -12.54 1.18
CA HIS A 121 0.13 -12.91 2.06
C HIS A 121 -0.38 -13.28 3.44
N PHE A 122 -1.10 -12.38 4.11
CA PHE A 122 -1.60 -12.64 5.46
C PHE A 122 -2.63 -13.78 5.53
N ALA A 123 -3.46 -13.98 4.49
CA ALA A 123 -4.33 -15.15 4.39
C ALA A 123 -3.55 -16.48 4.26
N SER A 124 -2.36 -16.44 3.67
CA SER A 124 -1.49 -17.60 3.49
C SER A 124 -0.53 -17.86 4.66
N VAL A 125 -0.34 -16.88 5.56
CA VAL A 125 0.53 -17.05 6.72
C VAL A 125 -0.07 -18.14 7.62
N ARG A 126 0.78 -19.08 8.03
CA ARG A 126 0.42 -20.25 8.86
C ARG A 126 -0.43 -19.79 10.05
N THR A 127 -1.66 -20.30 10.09
CA THR A 127 -2.66 -19.92 11.08
C THR A 127 -2.23 -20.30 12.51
N LEU A 128 -2.83 -19.62 13.50
CA LEU A 128 -2.92 -19.96 14.94
C LEU A 128 -2.60 -21.41 15.29
N ASN A 129 -3.25 -22.31 14.56
CA ASN A 129 -3.37 -23.71 14.89
C ASN A 129 -2.06 -24.44 14.62
N GLU A 130 -1.29 -24.04 13.60
CA GLU A 130 0.02 -24.63 13.35
C GLU A 130 1.05 -24.20 14.39
N MET A 131 1.06 -22.91 14.77
CA MET A 131 2.00 -22.41 15.79
C MET A 131 1.79 -23.05 17.16
N ASN A 132 0.53 -23.16 17.59
CA ASN A 132 0.19 -23.85 18.84
C ASN A 132 0.45 -25.35 18.80
N LYS A 133 0.33 -25.99 17.63
CA LYS A 133 0.64 -27.43 17.48
C LYS A 133 2.15 -27.69 17.60
N MET A 134 2.98 -26.85 16.98
CA MET A 134 4.44 -27.03 17.00
C MET A 134 5.01 -27.07 18.42
N SER A 135 4.58 -26.16 19.28
CA SER A 135 5.05 -26.12 20.67
C SER A 135 4.31 -27.07 21.61
N ASN A 136 3.29 -27.80 21.14
CA ASN A 136 2.53 -28.70 22.02
C ASN A 136 3.14 -30.11 21.98
N PRO A 137 3.67 -30.62 23.12
CA PRO A 137 4.34 -31.91 23.18
C PRO A 137 3.39 -33.07 22.89
N ASN A 138 2.07 -32.88 23.05
CA ASN A 138 1.05 -33.87 22.70
C ASN A 138 0.88 -34.10 21.19
N GLN A 139 1.56 -33.33 20.34
CA GLN A 139 1.57 -33.56 18.90
C GLN A 139 2.66 -34.54 18.45
N TYR A 140 3.51 -34.99 19.39
CA TYR A 140 4.67 -35.83 19.08
C TYR A 140 4.43 -37.28 19.54
N PRO A 141 4.52 -38.27 18.64
CA PRO A 141 4.29 -39.67 18.97
C PRO A 141 5.20 -40.21 20.08
N GLU A 142 6.45 -39.73 20.16
CA GLU A 142 7.37 -40.13 21.22
C GLU A 142 6.89 -39.69 22.62
N TYR A 143 6.29 -38.51 22.71
CA TYR A 143 5.74 -38.01 23.97
C TYR A 143 4.44 -38.74 24.36
N ASP A 144 3.61 -39.11 23.39
CA ASP A 144 2.44 -39.97 23.64
C ASP A 144 2.85 -41.34 24.16
N LYS A 145 3.86 -41.97 23.55
CA LYS A 145 4.43 -43.24 24.03
C LYS A 145 4.94 -43.13 25.47
N LEU A 146 5.62 -42.04 25.81
CA LEU A 146 6.06 -41.78 27.18
C LEU A 146 4.87 -41.74 28.15
N LYS A 147 3.80 -41.02 27.82
CA LYS A 147 2.59 -40.96 28.65
C LYS A 147 1.96 -42.33 28.83
N GLU A 148 1.93 -43.18 27.80
CA GLU A 148 1.41 -44.55 27.89
C GLU A 148 2.27 -45.44 28.80
N ILE A 149 3.59 -45.37 28.68
CA ILE A 149 4.53 -46.09 29.54
C ILE A 149 4.33 -45.67 31.00
N LEU A 150 4.29 -44.37 31.27
CA LEU A 150 4.07 -43.82 32.61
C LEU A 150 2.70 -44.22 33.18
N LYS A 151 1.65 -44.27 32.34
CA LYS A 151 0.31 -44.70 32.75
C LYS A 151 0.29 -46.19 33.12
N SER A 152 1.01 -47.03 32.38
CA SER A 152 1.07 -48.48 32.63
C SER A 152 1.96 -48.86 33.83
N LYS A 153 2.98 -48.04 34.13
CA LYS A 153 3.94 -48.24 35.24
C LYS A 153 3.67 -47.30 36.44
N ARG A 154 2.46 -46.77 36.54
CA ARG A 154 2.06 -45.82 37.59
C ARG A 154 1.82 -46.53 38.91
N ASP A 155 2.38 -46.02 40.01
CA ASP A 155 1.94 -46.43 41.35
C ASP A 155 0.54 -45.85 41.63
N LYS A 156 -0.39 -46.71 42.06
CA LYS A 156 -1.76 -46.31 42.43
C LYS A 156 -1.78 -45.26 43.55
N LYS A 157 -0.74 -45.18 44.37
CA LYS A 157 -0.62 -44.18 45.46
C LYS A 157 -0.30 -42.75 44.97
N PHE A 158 0.28 -42.61 43.78
CA PHE A 158 0.72 -41.32 43.22
C PHE A 158 -0.03 -40.96 41.92
N ALA A 159 -1.19 -41.60 41.71
CA ALA A 159 -1.99 -41.45 40.50
C ALA A 159 -2.67 -40.07 40.39
N VAL A 160 -2.17 -39.22 39.50
CA VAL A 160 -2.86 -37.96 39.11
C VAL A 160 -3.42 -38.13 37.69
N ASP A 161 -4.73 -38.23 37.57
CA ASP A 161 -5.44 -38.20 36.28
C ASP A 161 -6.04 -36.82 36.05
N LEU A 162 -5.59 -36.16 34.99
CA LEU A 162 -6.21 -34.94 34.50
C LEU A 162 -7.49 -35.26 33.74
N THR A 163 -8.45 -34.36 33.82
CA THR A 163 -9.58 -34.35 32.91
C THR A 163 -9.09 -34.11 31.48
N SER A 164 -9.83 -34.61 30.49
CA SER A 164 -9.46 -34.47 29.07
C SER A 164 -9.18 -33.02 28.65
N MET A 165 -9.87 -32.04 29.28
CA MET A 165 -9.71 -30.62 28.98
C MET A 165 -8.39 -30.03 29.52
N LEU A 166 -7.89 -30.51 30.66
CA LEU A 166 -6.62 -30.05 31.24
C LEU A 166 -5.42 -30.78 30.62
N GLY A 167 -5.61 -32.03 30.18
CA GLY A 167 -4.57 -32.81 29.51
C GLY A 167 -4.14 -32.26 28.15
N THR A 168 -4.99 -31.46 27.49
CA THR A 168 -4.64 -30.80 26.21
C THR A 168 -3.81 -29.54 26.38
N ASN A 169 -3.73 -28.98 27.59
CA ASN A 169 -2.90 -27.81 27.87
C ASN A 169 -1.42 -28.23 27.98
N THR A 170 -0.55 -27.57 27.22
CA THR A 170 0.88 -27.87 27.14
C THR A 170 1.57 -27.93 28.51
N LEU A 171 1.43 -26.88 29.34
CA LEU A 171 2.11 -26.82 30.64
C LEU A 171 1.58 -27.86 31.62
N VAL A 172 0.26 -28.04 31.64
CA VAL A 172 -0.40 -28.98 32.55
C VAL A 172 -0.08 -30.44 32.17
N SER A 173 0.00 -30.75 30.88
CA SER A 173 0.47 -32.05 30.37
C SER A 173 1.92 -32.33 30.76
N LEU A 174 2.80 -31.33 30.64
CA LEU A 174 4.20 -31.45 31.05
C LEU A 174 4.32 -31.75 32.55
N VAL A 175 3.65 -30.96 33.40
CA VAL A 175 3.66 -31.14 34.86
C VAL A 175 3.11 -32.51 35.26
N GLN A 176 2.03 -32.97 34.62
CA GLN A 176 1.47 -34.30 34.86
C GLN A 176 2.47 -35.39 34.48
N THR A 177 3.14 -35.26 33.33
CA THR A 177 4.13 -36.24 32.87
C THR A 177 5.29 -36.35 33.84
N PHE A 178 5.85 -35.25 34.32
CA PHE A 178 6.91 -35.27 35.33
C PHE A 178 6.44 -35.83 36.68
N THR A 179 5.22 -35.49 37.11
CA THR A 179 4.64 -35.98 38.37
C THR A 179 4.41 -37.49 38.33
N ASN A 180 3.83 -37.99 37.22
CA ASN A 180 3.64 -39.42 36.99
C ASN A 180 4.97 -40.16 36.84
N MET A 181 6.00 -39.51 36.29
CA MET A 181 7.34 -40.08 36.20
C MET A 181 8.00 -40.24 37.57
N ILE A 182 7.87 -39.25 38.46
CA ILE A 182 8.33 -39.35 39.85
C ILE A 182 7.62 -40.49 40.57
N GLY A 183 6.29 -40.56 40.44
CA GLY A 183 5.44 -41.60 41.03
C GLY A 183 5.38 -42.94 40.29
N SER A 184 6.22 -43.16 39.27
CA SER A 184 6.27 -44.42 38.52
C SER A 184 7.20 -45.45 39.14
N THR A 185 6.91 -46.73 38.91
CA THR A 185 7.72 -47.88 39.35
C THR A 185 8.94 -48.16 38.47
N LEU A 186 9.24 -47.28 37.51
CA LEU A 186 10.42 -47.41 36.64
C LEU A 186 11.72 -47.28 37.45
N THR A 187 12.76 -47.98 37.05
CA THR A 187 14.11 -47.80 37.61
C THR A 187 14.70 -46.45 37.19
N LYS A 188 15.82 -46.05 37.81
CA LYS A 188 16.50 -44.80 37.45
C LYS A 188 16.98 -44.82 36.00
N GLU A 189 17.57 -45.94 35.57
CA GLU A 189 18.09 -46.14 34.22
C GLU A 189 16.96 -46.11 33.16
N GLU A 190 15.80 -46.69 33.48
CA GLU A 190 14.62 -46.64 32.61
C GLU A 190 14.10 -45.20 32.47
N LYS A 191 13.99 -44.46 33.58
CA LYS A 191 13.55 -43.05 33.55
C LYS A 191 14.49 -42.19 32.71
N GLU A 192 15.81 -42.34 32.87
CA GLU A 192 16.79 -41.60 32.07
C GLU A 192 16.70 -41.92 30.57
N THR A 193 16.46 -43.19 30.22
CA THR A 193 16.31 -43.62 28.83
C THR A 193 15.06 -43.02 28.19
N GLU A 194 13.93 -43.06 28.90
CA GLU A 194 12.67 -42.51 28.42
C GLU A 194 12.68 -40.98 28.31
N ILE A 195 13.34 -40.27 29.26
CA ILE A 195 13.52 -38.83 29.17
C ILE A 195 14.35 -38.45 27.93
N LYS A 196 15.47 -39.15 27.68
CA LYS A 196 16.33 -38.86 26.50
C LYS A 196 15.58 -38.96 25.18
N ASN A 197 14.59 -39.84 25.08
CA ASN A 197 13.78 -40.00 23.87
C ASN A 197 12.90 -38.78 23.57
N VAL A 198 12.53 -38.00 24.59
CA VAL A 198 11.65 -36.83 24.48
C VAL A 198 12.31 -35.51 24.87
N GLU A 199 13.56 -35.53 25.32
CA GLU A 199 14.30 -34.39 25.87
C GLU A 199 14.22 -33.16 24.96
N CYS A 200 14.48 -33.35 23.66
CA CYS A 200 14.39 -32.29 22.67
C CYS A 200 12.97 -31.75 22.47
N ILE A 201 11.94 -32.60 22.56
CA ILE A 201 10.53 -32.17 22.44
C ILE A 201 10.16 -31.31 23.65
N LEU A 202 10.59 -31.73 24.85
CA LEU A 202 10.35 -31.03 26.10
C LEU A 202 11.07 -29.67 26.13
N ASP A 203 12.35 -29.64 25.75
CA ASP A 203 13.15 -28.42 25.68
C ASP A 203 12.59 -27.43 24.65
N PHE A 204 12.28 -27.91 23.43
CA PHE A 204 11.65 -27.09 22.40
C PHE A 204 10.31 -26.52 22.88
N THR A 205 9.45 -27.36 23.47
CA THR A 205 8.17 -26.93 24.03
C THR A 205 8.36 -25.81 25.06
N LEU A 206 9.22 -26.01 26.06
CA LEU A 206 9.39 -25.08 27.17
C LEU A 206 9.97 -23.74 26.73
N ARG A 207 10.91 -23.76 25.78
CA ARG A 207 11.57 -22.55 25.28
C ARG A 207 10.74 -21.81 24.24
N MET A 208 10.16 -22.54 23.28
CA MET A 208 9.52 -21.93 22.11
C MET A 208 8.02 -21.64 22.30
N GLN A 209 7.34 -22.16 23.32
CA GLN A 209 5.90 -21.94 23.49
C GLN A 209 5.54 -20.45 23.60
N ASN A 210 6.29 -19.66 24.37
CA ASN A 210 6.02 -18.23 24.53
C ASN A 210 6.46 -17.42 23.29
N ASP A 211 7.58 -17.81 22.70
CA ASP A 211 8.15 -17.18 21.51
C ASP A 211 7.24 -17.36 20.29
N LEU A 212 6.75 -18.57 20.04
CA LEU A 212 5.80 -18.86 18.98
C LEU A 212 4.45 -18.16 19.22
N ASN A 213 4.00 -18.06 20.48
CA ASN A 213 2.81 -17.28 20.83
C ASN A 213 3.00 -15.78 20.53
N THR A 214 4.20 -15.24 20.78
CA THR A 214 4.53 -13.83 20.47
C THR A 214 4.47 -13.58 18.98
N ILE A 215 5.14 -14.42 18.17
CA ILE A 215 5.08 -14.35 16.70
C ILE A 215 3.63 -14.41 16.22
N TYR A 216 2.83 -15.29 16.82
CA TYR A 216 1.43 -15.44 16.51
C TYR A 216 0.62 -14.13 16.73
N PHE A 217 0.65 -13.56 17.94
CA PHE A 217 -0.15 -12.37 18.25
C PHE A 217 0.29 -11.15 17.44
N GLU A 218 1.60 -11.03 17.19
CA GLU A 218 2.13 -9.94 16.38
C GLU A 218 1.77 -10.10 14.90
N THR A 219 1.73 -11.33 14.38
CA THR A 219 1.20 -11.61 13.04
C THR A 219 -0.28 -11.25 12.93
N ALA A 220 -1.10 -11.58 13.93
CA ALA A 220 -2.51 -11.22 13.96
C ALA A 220 -2.73 -9.69 14.01
N TYR A 221 -1.86 -8.98 14.75
CA TYR A 221 -1.84 -7.52 14.76
C TYR A 221 -1.52 -6.94 13.36
N LEU A 222 -0.50 -7.48 12.68
CA LEU A 222 -0.17 -7.08 11.31
C LEU A 222 -1.31 -7.33 10.32
N GLN A 223 -1.99 -8.48 10.44
CA GLN A 223 -3.15 -8.81 9.61
C GLN A 223 -4.28 -7.79 9.79
N SER A 224 -4.62 -7.44 11.04
CA SER A 224 -5.65 -6.42 11.32
C SER A 224 -5.28 -5.04 10.75
N ASN A 225 -4.00 -4.66 10.84
CA ASN A 225 -3.53 -3.41 10.23
C ASN A 225 -3.57 -3.46 8.69
N SER A 226 -3.29 -4.61 8.08
CA SER A 226 -3.42 -4.79 6.63
C SER A 226 -4.88 -4.62 6.17
N GLU A 227 -5.83 -5.18 6.91
CA GLU A 227 -7.26 -5.00 6.64
C GLU A 227 -7.67 -3.52 6.71
N LYS A 228 -7.11 -2.78 7.68
CA LYS A 228 -7.31 -1.34 7.79
C LYS A 228 -6.75 -0.59 6.58
N VAL A 229 -5.52 -0.88 6.16
CA VAL A 229 -4.91 -0.28 4.95
C VAL A 229 -5.78 -0.52 3.71
N LYS A 230 -6.38 -1.72 3.59
CA LYS A 230 -7.34 -2.06 2.53
C LYS A 230 -8.63 -1.25 2.59
N ALA A 231 -9.17 -1.02 3.79
CA ALA A 231 -10.34 -0.15 3.95
C ALA A 231 -9.99 1.32 3.64
N ASP A 232 -8.81 1.78 4.04
CA ASP A 232 -8.38 3.16 3.86
C ASP A 232 -8.18 3.53 2.38
N ILE A 233 -7.64 2.62 1.55
CA ILE A 233 -7.51 2.88 0.10
C ILE A 233 -8.85 2.89 -0.64
N GLU A 234 -9.81 2.05 -0.23
CA GLU A 234 -11.18 2.05 -0.75
C GLU A 234 -11.89 3.37 -0.42
N ASN A 235 -11.76 3.83 0.83
CA ASN A 235 -12.30 5.13 1.26
C ASN A 235 -11.63 6.29 0.53
N LEU A 236 -10.30 6.23 0.38
CA LEU A 236 -9.55 7.21 -0.39
C LEU A 236 -10.10 7.30 -1.83
N PHE A 237 -10.34 6.17 -2.49
CA PHE A 237 -10.84 6.16 -3.87
C PHE A 237 -12.22 6.79 -4.00
N LYS A 238 -13.11 6.48 -3.06
CA LYS A 238 -14.43 7.09 -2.98
C LYS A 238 -14.35 8.60 -2.81
N ASP A 239 -13.51 9.07 -1.90
CA ASP A 239 -13.31 10.50 -1.66
C ASP A 239 -12.61 11.19 -2.84
N TYR A 240 -11.68 10.50 -3.50
CA TYR A 240 -10.95 10.98 -4.67
C TYR A 240 -11.87 11.21 -5.84
N THR A 241 -12.79 10.29 -6.07
CA THR A 241 -13.68 10.30 -7.25
C THR A 241 -15.04 10.97 -7.00
N LYS A 242 -15.33 11.36 -5.76
CA LYS A 242 -16.52 12.12 -5.38
C LYS A 242 -16.72 13.42 -6.18
N PRO A 243 -15.70 14.27 -6.43
CA PRO A 243 -15.87 15.53 -7.16
C PRO A 243 -16.41 15.33 -8.58
N ILE A 244 -15.97 14.27 -9.26
CA ILE A 244 -16.40 13.94 -10.62
C ILE A 244 -17.70 13.12 -10.66
N GLY A 245 -18.31 12.83 -9.50
CA GLY A 245 -19.56 12.09 -9.41
C GLY A 245 -19.45 10.63 -9.86
N TYR A 246 -18.32 9.99 -9.57
CA TYR A 246 -18.18 8.54 -9.68
C TYR A 246 -18.49 7.91 -8.31
N ALA A 247 -19.30 6.86 -8.30
CA ALA A 247 -19.90 6.33 -7.06
C ALA A 247 -19.52 4.88 -6.74
N GLN A 248 -18.87 4.17 -7.67
CA GLN A 248 -18.47 2.77 -7.46
C GLN A 248 -17.27 2.70 -6.52
N THR A 249 -17.07 1.52 -5.90
CA THR A 249 -15.87 1.22 -5.10
C THR A 249 -14.67 0.94 -5.99
N LEU A 250 -13.47 0.95 -5.40
CA LEU A 250 -12.25 0.64 -6.14
C LEU A 250 -12.25 -0.82 -6.60
N ASP A 251 -12.67 -1.75 -5.75
CA ASP A 251 -12.86 -3.15 -6.11
C ASP A 251 -13.82 -3.33 -7.31
N ALA A 252 -14.96 -2.63 -7.33
CA ALA A 252 -15.93 -2.71 -8.42
C ALA A 252 -15.37 -2.11 -9.72
N CYS A 253 -14.73 -0.94 -9.62
CA CYS A 253 -14.06 -0.28 -10.75
C CYS A 253 -12.97 -1.19 -11.35
N ARG A 254 -12.16 -1.83 -10.51
CA ARG A 254 -11.12 -2.78 -10.93
C ARG A 254 -11.71 -4.00 -11.63
N LYS A 255 -12.72 -4.63 -11.04
CA LYS A 255 -13.33 -5.86 -11.59
C LYS A 255 -14.10 -5.60 -12.90
N GLY A 256 -14.69 -4.43 -13.03
CA GLY A 256 -15.44 -4.01 -14.22
C GLY A 256 -14.60 -3.29 -15.28
N ASP A 257 -13.30 -3.07 -15.03
CA ASP A 257 -12.40 -2.26 -15.87
C ASP A 257 -12.97 -0.87 -16.23
N ASP A 258 -13.64 -0.24 -15.26
CA ASP A 258 -14.45 0.98 -15.46
C ASP A 258 -13.61 2.28 -15.44
N TRP A 259 -12.32 2.17 -15.72
CA TRP A 259 -11.40 3.30 -15.68
C TRP A 259 -11.69 4.34 -16.76
N GLU A 260 -12.17 3.90 -17.94
CA GLU A 260 -12.56 4.80 -19.03
C GLU A 260 -13.72 5.72 -18.62
N ALA A 261 -14.69 5.21 -17.86
CA ALA A 261 -15.82 6.02 -17.37
C ALA A 261 -15.36 7.13 -16.41
N ILE A 262 -14.31 6.89 -15.62
CA ILE A 262 -13.68 7.92 -14.80
C ILE A 262 -13.06 9.02 -15.67
N GLY A 263 -12.38 8.64 -16.76
CA GLY A 263 -11.85 9.57 -17.74
C GLY A 263 -12.93 10.47 -18.34
N ILE A 264 -14.05 9.88 -18.78
CA ILE A 264 -15.20 10.61 -19.33
C ILE A 264 -15.79 11.58 -18.30
N LYS A 265 -16.03 11.13 -17.07
CA LYS A 265 -16.55 12.00 -15.99
C LYS A 265 -15.61 13.13 -15.63
N MET A 266 -14.29 12.90 -15.71
CA MET A 266 -13.30 13.94 -15.51
C MET A 266 -13.37 15.00 -16.62
N ASP A 267 -13.55 14.58 -17.87
CA ASP A 267 -13.74 15.51 -18.99
C ASP A 267 -15.02 16.33 -18.85
N GLU A 268 -16.13 15.69 -18.45
CA GLU A 268 -17.38 16.39 -18.12
C GLU A 268 -17.20 17.40 -16.98
N TYR A 269 -16.45 17.02 -15.94
CA TYR A 269 -16.17 17.89 -14.80
C TYR A 269 -15.35 19.11 -15.23
N LEU A 270 -14.29 18.92 -16.02
CA LEU A 270 -13.46 20.01 -16.53
C LEU A 270 -14.23 20.95 -17.46
N LEU A 271 -15.13 20.41 -18.29
CA LEU A 271 -16.01 21.25 -19.11
C LEU A 271 -16.87 22.16 -18.22
N LYS A 272 -17.40 21.64 -17.11
CA LYS A 272 -18.15 22.44 -16.12
C LYS A 272 -17.25 23.48 -15.43
N VAL A 273 -16.00 23.15 -15.12
CA VAL A 273 -15.01 24.11 -14.59
C VAL A 273 -14.76 25.24 -15.59
N LYS A 274 -14.55 24.91 -16.88
CA LYS A 274 -14.28 25.89 -17.95
C LYS A 274 -15.47 26.82 -18.19
N ASN A 275 -16.70 26.33 -18.01
CA ASN A 275 -17.93 27.11 -18.15
C ASN A 275 -18.35 27.86 -16.87
N SER A 276 -17.66 27.64 -15.75
CA SER A 276 -17.91 28.33 -14.48
C SER A 276 -17.01 29.55 -14.33
N ALA A 277 -17.44 30.53 -13.54
CA ALA A 277 -16.66 31.74 -13.27
C ALA A 277 -16.61 32.06 -11.76
N GLY A 278 -15.59 32.82 -11.36
CA GLY A 278 -15.45 33.35 -10.00
C GLY A 278 -15.29 32.26 -8.94
N THR A 279 -15.98 32.41 -7.82
CA THR A 279 -15.83 31.54 -6.64
C THR A 279 -16.24 30.09 -6.88
N THR A 280 -17.19 29.85 -7.80
CA THR A 280 -17.62 28.48 -8.16
C THR A 280 -16.51 27.73 -8.89
N GLN A 281 -15.87 28.38 -9.88
CA GLN A 281 -14.75 27.81 -10.62
C GLN A 281 -13.59 27.45 -9.68
N TYR A 282 -13.22 28.39 -8.79
CA TYR A 282 -12.18 28.18 -7.79
C TYR A 282 -12.49 26.97 -6.88
N LYS A 283 -13.71 26.88 -6.33
CA LYS A 283 -14.11 25.73 -5.50
C LYS A 283 -13.99 24.40 -6.24
N MET A 284 -14.36 24.38 -7.52
CA MET A 284 -14.27 23.17 -8.33
C MET A 284 -12.82 22.76 -8.62
N GLN A 285 -11.92 23.73 -8.81
CA GLN A 285 -10.47 23.47 -8.94
C GLN A 285 -9.90 22.88 -7.65
N VAL A 286 -10.18 23.51 -6.51
CA VAL A 286 -9.76 23.03 -5.18
C VAL A 286 -10.26 21.61 -4.91
N ASN A 287 -11.49 21.28 -5.33
CA ASN A 287 -12.03 19.93 -5.18
C ASN A 287 -11.26 18.85 -5.97
N MET A 288 -10.50 19.21 -7.01
CA MET A 288 -9.62 18.27 -7.73
C MET A 288 -8.24 18.15 -7.07
N GLU A 289 -7.76 19.22 -6.44
CA GLU A 289 -6.45 19.26 -5.78
C GLU A 289 -6.48 18.64 -4.38
N PHE A 290 -7.56 18.82 -3.62
CA PHE A 290 -7.61 18.32 -2.25
C PHE A 290 -7.49 16.79 -2.09
N PRO A 291 -8.09 15.96 -2.97
CA PRO A 291 -7.91 14.51 -2.86
C PRO A 291 -6.50 14.03 -3.22
N ILE A 292 -5.74 14.82 -3.97
CA ILE A 292 -4.32 14.57 -4.27
C ILE A 292 -3.50 14.60 -2.97
N ASP A 293 -3.77 15.55 -2.06
CA ASP A 293 -3.09 15.61 -0.75
C ASP A 293 -3.37 14.38 0.11
N ARG A 294 -4.61 13.86 0.03
CA ARG A 294 -5.01 12.65 0.76
C ARG A 294 -4.30 11.41 0.22
N LEU A 295 -4.08 11.34 -1.08
CA LEU A 295 -3.29 10.27 -1.69
C LEU A 295 -1.85 10.27 -1.15
N LEU A 296 -1.22 11.44 -1.00
CA LEU A 296 0.11 11.56 -0.39
C LEU A 296 0.15 11.00 1.04
N GLN A 297 -0.85 11.38 1.85
CA GLN A 297 -0.94 10.92 3.24
C GLN A 297 -1.10 9.41 3.30
N PHE A 298 -1.97 8.84 2.46
CA PHE A 298 -2.17 7.40 2.38
C PHE A 298 -0.88 6.68 1.98
N ILE A 299 -0.15 7.19 0.99
CA ILE A 299 1.14 6.63 0.57
C ILE A 299 2.13 6.58 1.74
N THR A 300 2.26 7.65 2.51
CA THR A 300 3.14 7.68 3.68
C THR A 300 2.70 6.64 4.72
N GLN A 301 1.39 6.54 4.98
CA GLN A 301 0.85 5.54 5.91
C GLN A 301 1.10 4.11 5.43
N TYR A 302 0.91 3.84 4.14
CA TYR A 302 1.19 2.56 3.51
C TYR A 302 2.68 2.20 3.65
N ASN A 303 3.59 3.12 3.31
CA ASN A 303 5.03 2.90 3.43
C ASN A 303 5.45 2.61 4.87
N ASN A 304 4.92 3.38 5.84
CA ASN A 304 5.18 3.14 7.25
C ASN A 304 4.70 1.75 7.69
N PHE A 305 3.54 1.31 7.22
CA PHE A 305 3.03 -0.04 7.50
C PHE A 305 3.95 -1.12 6.92
N ILE A 306 4.41 -0.97 5.67
CA ILE A 306 5.34 -1.91 5.04
C ILE A 306 6.66 -2.00 5.80
N ASP A 307 7.24 -0.86 6.17
CA ASP A 307 8.50 -0.80 6.89
C ASP A 307 8.36 -1.44 8.29
N GLN A 308 7.30 -1.11 9.03
CA GLN A 308 7.00 -1.73 10.32
C GLN A 308 6.81 -3.25 10.18
N ALA A 309 6.01 -3.70 9.22
CA ALA A 309 5.79 -5.13 9.00
C ALA A 309 7.11 -5.87 8.69
N GLY A 310 7.99 -5.27 7.89
CA GLY A 310 9.34 -5.79 7.65
C GLY A 310 10.15 -5.95 8.93
N GLU A 311 10.12 -4.96 9.83
CA GLU A 311 10.78 -5.02 11.15
C GLU A 311 10.22 -6.14 12.04
N PHE A 312 8.89 -6.35 12.05
CA PHE A 312 8.28 -7.46 12.77
C PHE A 312 8.77 -8.82 12.25
N TYR A 313 8.87 -9.00 10.93
CA TYR A 313 9.41 -10.24 10.38
C TYR A 313 10.89 -10.45 10.71
N GLN A 314 11.70 -9.38 10.76
CA GLN A 314 13.08 -9.46 11.28
C GLN A 314 13.11 -9.89 12.75
N LYS A 315 12.22 -9.33 13.57
CA LYS A 315 12.06 -9.74 14.97
C LYS A 315 11.69 -11.22 15.07
N PHE A 316 10.76 -11.71 14.25
CA PHE A 316 10.39 -13.13 14.23
C PHE A 316 11.58 -14.03 13.88
N LYS A 317 12.41 -13.61 12.91
CA LYS A 317 13.64 -14.32 12.57
C LYS A 317 14.61 -14.42 13.75
N ILE A 318 14.78 -13.34 14.51
CA ILE A 318 15.63 -13.33 15.71
C ILE A 318 15.07 -14.28 16.77
N ILE A 319 13.77 -14.23 17.04
CA ILE A 319 13.08 -15.11 17.99
C ILE A 319 13.25 -16.60 17.61
N LEU A 320 13.07 -16.96 16.34
CA LEU A 320 13.30 -18.35 15.91
C LEU A 320 14.79 -18.72 15.85
N GLY A 321 15.68 -17.73 15.79
CA GLY A 321 17.12 -17.92 15.86
C GLY A 321 17.65 -18.12 17.27
N SER A 322 16.90 -17.73 18.31
CA SER A 322 17.33 -17.83 19.72
C SER A 322 17.11 -19.20 20.36
N TYR A 323 16.63 -20.20 19.61
CA TYR A 323 16.53 -21.57 20.12
C TYR A 323 17.93 -22.20 20.31
N GLU A 324 18.44 -22.14 21.54
CA GLU A 324 19.82 -22.52 21.90
C GLU A 324 20.22 -23.94 21.47
N ASN A 325 19.30 -24.90 21.60
CA ASN A 325 19.57 -26.32 21.38
C ASN A 325 19.27 -26.79 19.96
N GLU A 326 19.07 -25.87 19.00
CA GLU A 326 18.70 -26.20 17.61
C GLU A 326 19.59 -27.27 16.98
N LYS A 327 20.91 -27.15 17.12
CA LYS A 327 21.89 -28.10 16.57
C LYS A 327 21.82 -29.47 17.24
N GLN A 328 21.59 -29.51 18.54
CA GLN A 328 21.54 -30.76 19.31
C GLN A 328 20.24 -31.52 19.02
N CYS A 329 19.16 -30.78 18.77
CA CYS A 329 17.82 -31.33 18.57
C CYS A 329 17.37 -31.37 17.10
N GLU A 330 18.26 -31.10 16.14
CA GLU A 330 17.92 -30.87 14.73
C GLU A 330 17.08 -31.99 14.08
N THR A 331 17.34 -33.24 14.47
CA THR A 331 16.65 -34.44 13.94
C THR A 331 15.29 -34.68 14.58
N LYS A 332 14.99 -34.00 15.69
CA LYS A 332 13.74 -34.10 16.46
C LYS A 332 12.86 -32.86 16.37
N LEU A 333 13.38 -31.76 15.81
CA LEU A 333 12.60 -30.55 15.59
C LEU A 333 11.49 -30.76 14.56
N PRO A 334 10.32 -30.12 14.74
CA PRO A 334 9.24 -30.15 13.75
C PRO A 334 9.69 -29.68 12.38
N LEU A 335 9.20 -30.34 11.34
CA LEU A 335 9.38 -29.88 9.97
C LEU A 335 8.73 -28.49 9.77
N GLU A 336 7.61 -28.25 10.43
CA GLU A 336 6.86 -27.01 10.42
C GLU A 336 7.68 -25.84 10.99
N TYR A 337 8.56 -26.10 11.95
CA TYR A 337 9.47 -25.10 12.52
C TYR A 337 10.51 -24.64 11.49
N LYS A 338 11.12 -25.59 10.77
CA LYS A 338 12.06 -25.30 9.67
C LYS A 338 11.37 -24.54 8.53
N LYS A 339 10.14 -24.94 8.18
CA LYS A 339 9.33 -24.22 7.18
C LYS A 339 8.99 -22.81 7.64
N LEU A 340 8.59 -22.60 8.89
CA LEU A 340 8.29 -21.26 9.42
C LEU A 340 9.50 -20.32 9.30
N LYS A 341 10.72 -20.79 9.61
CA LYS A 341 11.95 -20.00 9.44
C LYS A 341 12.15 -19.59 7.98
N ALA A 342 11.99 -20.53 7.04
CA ALA A 342 12.10 -20.24 5.60
C ALA A 342 11.00 -19.29 5.11
N ASP A 343 9.76 -19.47 5.57
CA ASP A 343 8.62 -18.61 5.23
C ASP A 343 8.85 -17.17 5.70
N ILE A 344 9.47 -16.99 6.87
CA ILE A 344 9.85 -15.66 7.40
C ILE A 344 10.95 -15.02 6.57
N ASP A 345 11.98 -15.76 6.16
CA ASP A 345 13.03 -15.23 5.29
C ASP A 345 12.47 -14.74 3.94
N ILE A 346 11.55 -15.52 3.36
CA ILE A 346 10.84 -15.12 2.14
C ILE A 346 9.94 -13.90 2.39
N ALA A 347 9.25 -13.84 3.52
CA ALA A 347 8.41 -12.70 3.88
C ALA A 347 9.24 -11.42 4.01
N ILE A 348 10.40 -11.47 4.67
CA ILE A 348 11.35 -10.35 4.78
C ILE A 348 11.71 -9.82 3.38
N GLU A 349 12.06 -10.71 2.44
CA GLU A 349 12.37 -10.31 1.07
C GLU A 349 11.19 -9.64 0.39
N LYS A 350 9.98 -10.21 0.52
CA LYS A 350 8.76 -9.63 -0.04
C LYS A 350 8.44 -8.25 0.53
N PHE A 351 8.59 -8.03 1.83
CA PHE A 351 8.36 -6.69 2.42
C PHE A 351 9.40 -5.67 1.96
N ASN A 352 10.65 -6.07 1.76
CA ASN A 352 11.71 -5.17 1.29
C ASN A 352 11.63 -4.85 -0.22
N VAL A 353 11.05 -5.75 -1.02
CA VAL A 353 11.08 -5.65 -2.49
C VAL A 353 9.69 -5.59 -3.11
N ALA A 354 8.84 -6.57 -2.84
CA ALA A 354 7.57 -6.74 -3.54
C ALA A 354 6.47 -5.78 -3.06
N TYR A 355 6.41 -5.53 -1.75
CA TYR A 355 5.37 -4.70 -1.12
C TYR A 355 5.78 -3.24 -0.96
N LYS A 356 7.08 -2.97 -0.86
CA LYS A 356 7.61 -1.61 -0.82
C LYS A 356 7.42 -0.97 -2.19
N PRO A 357 6.72 0.16 -2.30
CA PRO A 357 6.66 0.91 -3.53
C PRO A 357 7.89 1.80 -3.54
N VAL A 358 9.06 1.21 -3.78
CA VAL A 358 10.37 1.90 -3.87
C VAL A 358 10.31 3.06 -4.88
N GLU A 359 9.33 2.98 -5.78
CA GLU A 359 9.02 3.90 -6.87
C GLU A 359 8.21 5.14 -6.42
N VAL A 360 7.71 5.15 -5.19
CA VAL A 360 6.82 6.19 -4.63
C VAL A 360 7.46 6.75 -3.33
N ASN A 361 8.58 7.46 -3.49
CA ASN A 361 9.19 8.22 -2.39
C ASN A 361 8.71 9.68 -2.38
N GLY A 362 8.67 10.28 -1.18
CA GLY A 362 7.98 11.53 -0.92
C GLY A 362 8.34 12.71 -1.83
N THR A 363 9.60 12.83 -2.27
CA THR A 363 10.05 13.90 -3.17
C THR A 363 9.49 13.73 -4.58
N LYS A 364 9.63 12.54 -5.16
CA LYS A 364 9.03 12.18 -6.46
C LYS A 364 7.51 12.29 -6.45
N MET A 365 6.85 11.95 -5.34
CA MET A 365 5.40 12.02 -5.24
C MET A 365 4.89 13.46 -5.05
N LYS A 366 5.65 14.35 -4.41
CA LYS A 366 5.38 15.80 -4.44
C LYS A 366 5.52 16.37 -5.85
N GLU A 367 6.54 15.95 -6.61
CA GLU A 367 6.64 16.29 -8.03
C GLU A 367 5.42 15.81 -8.82
N ILE A 368 4.93 14.58 -8.58
CA ILE A 368 3.74 14.04 -9.26
C ILE A 368 2.51 14.92 -9.05
N LEU A 369 2.38 15.47 -7.84
CA LEU A 369 1.09 15.97 -7.36
C LEU A 369 1.01 17.50 -7.34
N TYR A 370 2.15 18.17 -7.21
CA TYR A 370 2.23 19.63 -7.27
C TYR A 370 3.12 20.16 -8.40
N GLY A 371 3.91 19.31 -9.06
CA GLY A 371 4.92 19.75 -10.03
C GLY A 371 6.03 20.59 -9.39
N LEU A 372 6.25 20.43 -8.07
CA LEU A 372 7.31 21.11 -7.33
C LEU A 372 8.55 20.23 -7.34
N ASN A 373 9.59 20.69 -8.04
CA ASN A 373 10.93 20.14 -7.90
C ASN A 373 11.52 20.70 -6.60
N GLU A 374 11.99 19.88 -5.66
CA GLU A 374 12.61 20.41 -4.41
C GLU A 374 13.97 21.13 -4.67
N PHE A 375 14.35 21.29 -5.95
CA PHE A 375 15.59 21.91 -6.41
C PHE A 375 15.38 23.12 -7.35
N GLU A 376 14.14 23.60 -7.54
CA GLU A 376 13.80 24.90 -8.17
C GLU A 376 13.11 25.79 -7.14
#